data_AF-A0A1M6JUY1-F1
#
_entry.id   AF-A0A1M6JUY1-F1
#
_cell.length_a   1.000
_cell.length_b   1.000
_cell.length_c   1.000
_cell.angle_alpha   90.00
_cell.angle_beta   90.00
_cell.angle_gamma   90.00
#
_symmetry.space_group_name_H-M   'P 1'
#
loop_
_entity.id
_entity.type
_entity.pdbx_description
1 polymer ?
#
loop_
_entity_poly.entity_id
_entity_poly.type
_entity_poly.pdbx_seq_one_letter_code
_entity_poly.pdbx_strand_id
1 'polypeptide(L)'
;MKKLYTTACLLLMLGAPLLRAQNVTSSDAVLHERVTSVSRRIAATAQLNEGQYVHVKRLNLVMITELESIKSRFAATPAVMDEKLAELQARYDWDLAALLKPQQLAAYNKAKLSTLALSGN
;
A
#
# COMPACT_ATOMS: atom_id res chain seq x y z
N MET A 1 21.46 -60.25 37.81
CA MET A 1 20.61 -59.30 38.57
C MET A 1 20.98 -57.88 38.19
N LYS A 2 19.98 -57.05 37.79
CA LYS A 2 19.89 -55.56 37.81
C LYS A 2 21.15 -54.79 37.39
N LYS A 3 21.15 -53.90 36.39
CA LYS A 3 20.37 -52.65 36.23
C LYS A 3 20.42 -52.26 34.72
N LEU A 4 19.31 -52.13 33.99
CA LEU A 4 18.32 -51.04 33.92
C LEU A 4 18.85 -49.72 33.30
N TYR A 5 18.70 -49.65 31.98
CA TYR A 5 18.26 -48.52 31.11
C TYR A 5 18.48 -47.08 31.57
N THR A 6 19.46 -46.39 30.98
CA THR A 6 19.49 -44.92 30.88
C THR A 6 20.19 -44.46 29.60
N THR A 7 19.66 -44.79 28.42
CA THR A 7 20.03 -44.13 27.16
C THR A 7 18.78 -43.96 26.29
N ALA A 8 17.79 -43.24 26.83
CA ALA A 8 16.59 -42.83 26.12
C ALA A 8 16.36 -41.33 26.35
N CYS A 9 17.34 -40.50 25.95
CA CYS A 9 17.16 -39.04 25.97
C CYS A 9 18.17 -38.32 25.06
N LEU A 10 18.37 -38.78 23.81
CA LEU A 10 19.23 -38.06 22.87
C LEU A 10 18.88 -38.28 21.39
N LEU A 11 17.60 -38.26 21.03
CA LEU A 11 17.20 -38.32 19.61
C LEU A 11 16.01 -37.41 19.26
N LEU A 12 15.84 -36.29 19.98
CA LEU A 12 14.71 -35.36 19.79
C LEU A 12 15.13 -33.89 19.62
N MET A 13 16.29 -33.63 18.98
CA MET A 13 16.79 -32.25 18.79
C MET A 13 17.34 -31.96 17.38
N LEU A 14 16.85 -32.62 16.33
CA LEU A 14 17.14 -32.18 14.95
C LEU A 14 15.88 -32.24 14.10
N GLY A 15 15.19 -31.11 14.00
CA GLY A 15 14.07 -30.97 13.07
C GLY A 15 13.12 -29.82 13.37
N ALA A 16 13.62 -28.58 13.38
CA ALA A 16 12.76 -27.42 13.20
C ALA A 16 13.22 -26.68 11.93
N PRO A 17 12.55 -26.89 10.77
CA PRO A 17 12.89 -26.17 9.56
C PRO A 17 12.52 -24.69 9.69
N LEU A 18 13.42 -23.87 9.14
CA LEU A 18 13.27 -22.46 8.83
C LEU A 18 11.93 -22.18 8.10
N LEU A 19 10.92 -21.66 8.79
CA LEU A 19 9.74 -21.07 8.13
C LEU A 19 9.28 -19.81 8.85
N ARG A 20 10.00 -18.71 8.63
CA ARG A 20 9.51 -17.34 8.82
C ARG A 20 9.81 -16.51 7.57
N ALA A 21 9.12 -16.78 6.46
CA ALA A 21 9.23 -15.95 5.25
C ALA A 21 8.01 -15.97 4.31
N GLN A 22 6.81 -16.34 4.77
CA GLN A 22 5.64 -16.47 3.87
C GLN A 22 4.74 -15.21 3.79
N ASN A 23 5.00 -14.17 4.59
CA ASN A 23 4.11 -12.99 4.66
C ASN A 23 4.49 -11.84 3.72
N VAL A 24 5.73 -11.81 3.20
CA VAL A 24 6.22 -10.68 2.40
C VAL A 24 5.57 -10.70 1.00
N THR A 25 5.50 -11.86 0.35
CA THR A 25 4.96 -12.01 -1.01
C THR A 25 3.47 -11.68 -1.08
N SER A 26 2.69 -12.09 -0.07
CA SER A 26 1.24 -11.84 -0.03
C SER A 26 0.92 -10.36 0.17
N SER A 27 1.68 -9.67 1.04
CA SER A 27 1.49 -8.24 1.28
C SER A 27 1.81 -7.40 0.05
N ASP A 28 2.89 -7.75 -0.66
CA ASP A 28 3.33 -7.03 -1.85
C ASP A 28 2.37 -7.22 -3.04
N ALA A 29 1.83 -8.44 -3.20
CA ALA A 29 0.80 -8.73 -4.20
C ALA A 29 -0.48 -7.90 -3.98
N VAL A 30 -0.96 -7.82 -2.73
CA VAL A 30 -2.13 -7.00 -2.37
C VAL A 30 -1.88 -5.51 -2.62
N LEU A 31 -0.67 -5.03 -2.30
CA LEU A 31 -0.27 -3.65 -2.58
C LEU A 31 -0.32 -3.37 -4.09
N HIS A 32 0.31 -4.22 -4.90
CA HIS A 32 0.34 -4.06 -6.36
C HIS A 32 -1.04 -4.14 -7.01
N GLU A 33 -1.93 -4.99 -6.50
CA GLU A 33 -3.32 -5.04 -6.92
C GLU A 33 -4.04 -3.73 -6.62
N ARG A 34 -3.90 -3.22 -5.39
CA ARG A 34 -4.49 -1.94 -4.97
C ARG A 34 -3.99 -0.77 -5.83
N VAL A 35 -2.68 -0.69 -6.04
CA VAL A 35 -2.05 0.30 -6.93
C VAL A 35 -2.63 0.20 -8.33
N THR A 36 -2.75 -1.01 -8.87
CA THR A 36 -3.29 -1.23 -10.22
C THR A 36 -4.76 -0.82 -10.31
N SER A 37 -5.57 -1.18 -9.32
CA SER A 37 -6.99 -0.81 -9.25
C SER A 37 -7.18 0.71 -9.24
N VAL A 38 -6.47 1.41 -8.35
CA VAL A 38 -6.53 2.89 -8.28
C VAL A 38 -6.07 3.51 -9.60
N SER A 39 -4.97 3.02 -10.17
CA SER A 39 -4.43 3.54 -11.43
C SER A 39 -5.41 3.35 -12.59
N ARG A 40 -6.07 2.19 -12.69
CA ARG A 40 -7.09 1.94 -13.71
C ARG A 40 -8.30 2.86 -13.56
N ARG A 41 -8.73 3.14 -12.33
CA ARG A 41 -9.84 4.08 -12.07
C ARG A 41 -9.48 5.49 -12.53
N ILE A 42 -8.27 5.96 -12.24
CA ILE A 42 -7.78 7.26 -12.72
C ILE A 42 -7.68 7.24 -14.25
N ALA A 43 -7.14 6.17 -14.83
CA ALA A 43 -7.04 6.00 -16.28
C ALA A 43 -8.39 6.11 -16.99
N ALA A 44 -9.40 5.42 -16.49
CA ALA A 44 -10.75 5.44 -17.03
C ALA A 44 -11.42 6.82 -16.87
N THR A 45 -11.23 7.46 -15.72
CA THR A 45 -11.86 8.76 -15.41
C THR A 45 -11.24 9.92 -16.20
N ALA A 46 -9.91 9.97 -16.23
CA ALA A 46 -9.14 11.05 -16.82
C ALA A 46 -8.70 10.76 -18.27
N GLN A 47 -9.09 9.61 -18.83
CA GLN A 47 -8.73 9.16 -20.18
C GLN A 47 -7.23 9.25 -20.43
N LEU A 48 -6.45 8.57 -19.58
CA LEU A 48 -5.00 8.59 -19.67
C LEU A 48 -4.51 7.82 -20.90
N ASN A 49 -3.44 8.30 -21.52
CA ASN A 49 -2.67 7.48 -22.45
C ASN A 49 -1.72 6.53 -21.69
N GLU A 50 -1.06 5.62 -22.40
CA GLU A 50 -0.20 4.61 -21.79
C GLU A 50 0.98 5.21 -21.01
N GLY A 51 1.62 6.24 -21.55
CA GLY A 51 2.72 6.93 -20.85
C GLY A 51 2.25 7.53 -19.53
N GLN A 52 1.14 8.28 -19.56
CA GLN A 52 0.52 8.85 -18.36
C GLN A 52 0.11 7.75 -17.37
N TYR A 53 -0.43 6.64 -17.84
CA TYR A 53 -0.82 5.51 -16.98
C TYR A 53 0.37 4.92 -16.22
N VAL A 54 1.51 4.70 -16.88
CA VAL A 54 2.73 4.20 -16.21
C VAL A 54 3.21 5.18 -15.14
N HIS A 55 3.18 6.48 -15.42
CA HIS A 55 3.57 7.50 -14.44
C HIS A 55 2.60 7.57 -13.26
N VAL A 56 1.28 7.58 -13.51
CA VAL A 56 0.26 7.53 -12.45
C VAL A 56 0.40 6.27 -11.60
N LYS A 57 0.65 5.11 -12.22
CA LYS A 57 0.84 3.86 -11.49
C LYS A 57 2.05 3.91 -10.56
N ARG A 58 3.17 4.48 -11.01
CA ARG A 58 4.33 4.72 -10.16
C ARG A 58 4.02 5.69 -9.03
N LEU A 59 3.34 6.80 -9.33
CA LEU A 59 2.95 7.79 -8.31
C LEU A 59 2.03 7.17 -7.24
N ASN A 60 1.08 6.33 -7.65
CA ASN A 60 0.18 5.61 -6.75
C ASN A 60 0.92 4.60 -5.86
N LEU A 61 1.93 3.92 -6.41
CA LEU A 61 2.79 3.02 -5.64
C LEU A 61 3.49 3.78 -4.51
N VAL A 62 4.15 4.90 -4.84
CA VAL A 62 4.82 5.74 -3.84
C VAL A 62 3.83 6.23 -2.78
N MET A 63 2.68 6.78 -3.22
CA MET A 63 1.63 7.27 -2.32
C MET A 63 1.15 6.22 -1.33
N ILE A 64 0.84 5.00 -1.79
CA ILE A 64 0.30 3.93 -0.94
C ILE A 64 1.38 3.42 0.03
N THR A 65 2.61 3.28 -0.43
CA THR A 65 3.73 2.86 0.43
C THR A 65 4.03 3.89 1.51
N GLU A 66 4.05 5.18 1.17
CA GLU A 66 4.27 6.26 2.15
C GLU A 66 3.11 6.37 3.13
N LEU A 67 1.87 6.21 2.66
CA LEU A 67 0.67 6.16 3.49
C LEU A 67 0.79 5.07 4.57
N GLU A 68 1.18 3.86 4.18
CA GLU A 68 1.38 2.74 5.10
C GLU A 68 2.54 3.00 6.07
N SER A 69 3.63 3.61 5.58
CA SER A 69 4.76 4.02 6.41
C SER A 69 4.36 5.05 7.47
N ILE A 70 3.62 6.10 7.09
CA ILE A 70 3.12 7.14 8.00
C ILE A 70 2.21 6.53 9.07
N LYS A 71 1.25 5.69 8.64
CA LYS A 71 0.34 5.01 9.58
C LYS A 71 1.07 4.13 10.58
N SER A 72 2.09 3.40 10.13
CA SER A 72 2.90 2.55 11.00
C SER A 72 3.75 3.39 11.98
N ARG A 73 4.39 4.45 11.49
CA ARG A 73 5.31 5.30 12.28
C ARG A 73 4.61 6.17 13.32
N PHE A 74 3.44 6.71 13.00
CA PHE A 74 2.73 7.69 13.82
C PHE A 74 1.47 7.12 14.48
N ALA A 75 1.34 5.79 14.56
CA ALA A 75 0.20 5.12 15.19
C ALA A 75 -0.06 5.58 16.64
N ALA A 76 1.00 5.93 17.37
CA ALA A 76 0.92 6.42 18.76
C ALA A 76 0.65 7.93 18.88
N THR A 77 0.71 8.68 17.78
CA THR A 77 0.59 10.14 17.76
C THR A 77 -0.39 10.61 16.67
N PRO A 78 -1.72 10.45 16.88
CA PRO A 78 -2.73 10.69 15.85
C PRO A 78 -2.68 12.10 15.24
N ALA A 79 -2.46 13.14 16.04
CA ALA A 79 -2.38 14.51 15.52
C ALA A 79 -1.22 14.70 14.52
N VAL A 80 -0.06 14.09 14.79
CA VAL A 80 1.10 14.13 13.89
C VAL A 80 0.86 13.26 12.65
N MET A 81 0.19 12.11 12.83
CA MET A 81 -0.22 11.26 11.72
C MET A 81 -1.10 12.04 10.74
N ASP A 82 -2.14 12.73 11.24
CA ASP A 82 -3.07 13.50 10.41
C ASP A 82 -2.35 14.62 9.64
N GLU A 83 -1.43 15.35 10.28
CA GLU A 83 -0.59 16.35 9.61
C GLU A 83 0.21 15.73 8.46
N LYS A 84 0.89 14.61 8.69
CA LYS A 84 1.71 13.96 7.66
C LYS A 84 0.89 13.34 6.55
N LEU A 85 -0.31 12.86 6.85
CA LEU A 85 -1.25 12.38 5.83
C LEU A 85 -1.76 13.53 4.95
N ALA A 86 -2.07 14.68 5.54
CA ALA A 86 -2.49 15.86 4.80
C ALA A 86 -1.37 16.38 3.88
N GLU A 87 -0.13 16.45 4.38
CA GLU A 87 1.04 16.80 3.57
C GLU A 87 1.26 15.83 2.40
N LEU A 88 1.19 14.51 2.68
CA LEU A 88 1.35 13.47 1.66
C LEU A 88 0.28 13.62 0.57
N GLN A 89 -0.97 13.83 0.96
CA GLN A 89 -2.07 14.02 0.02
C GLN A 89 -1.88 15.27 -0.84
N ALA A 90 -1.44 16.39 -0.25
CA ALA A 90 -1.19 17.63 -0.98
C ALA A 90 -0.06 17.46 -2.02
N ARG A 91 1.04 16.80 -1.67
CA ARG A 91 2.14 16.48 -2.60
C ARG A 91 1.65 15.60 -3.75
N TYR A 92 0.92 14.53 -3.43
CA TYR A 92 0.36 13.63 -4.44
C TYR A 92 -0.57 14.36 -5.42
N ASP A 93 -1.46 15.22 -4.92
CA ASP A 93 -2.38 15.99 -5.78
C ASP A 93 -1.61 16.96 -6.69
N TRP A 94 -0.51 17.55 -6.21
CA TRP A 94 0.33 18.43 -7.02
C TRP A 94 1.08 17.66 -8.13
N ASP A 95 1.70 16.54 -7.79
CA ASP A 95 2.42 15.70 -8.76
C ASP A 95 1.47 15.13 -9.82
N LEU A 96 0.26 14.73 -9.42
CA LEU A 96 -0.76 14.27 -10.35
C LEU A 96 -1.21 15.42 -11.28
N ALA A 97 -1.42 16.63 -10.74
CA ALA A 97 -1.77 17.79 -11.54
C ALA A 97 -0.69 18.17 -12.57
N ALA A 98 0.59 17.96 -12.25
CA ALA A 98 1.70 18.19 -13.18
C ALA A 98 1.72 17.18 -14.35
N LEU A 99 1.16 15.98 -14.17
CA LEU A 99 1.14 14.92 -15.17
C LEU A 99 -0.09 14.99 -16.11
N LEU A 100 -1.20 15.54 -15.61
CA LEU A 100 -2.48 15.58 -16.32
C LEU A 100 -2.63 16.85 -17.14
N LYS A 101 -3.25 16.74 -18.32
CA LYS A 101 -3.73 17.92 -19.05
C LYS A 101 -4.87 18.58 -18.29
N PRO A 102 -5.12 19.89 -18.46
CA PRO A 102 -6.18 20.61 -17.74
C PRO A 102 -7.56 19.94 -17.81
N GLN A 103 -7.95 19.43 -18.99
CA GLN A 103 -9.22 18.72 -19.18
C GLN A 103 -9.27 17.39 -18.40
N GLN A 104 -8.17 16.65 -18.37
CA GLN A 104 -8.05 15.38 -17.65
C GLN A 104 -8.09 15.61 -16.13
N LEU A 105 -7.41 16.66 -15.66
CA LEU A 105 -7.43 17.08 -14.25
C LEU A 105 -8.84 17.52 -13.82
N ALA A 106 -9.56 18.26 -14.67
CA ALA A 106 -10.94 18.65 -14.39
C ALA A 106 -11.87 17.43 -14.27
N ALA A 107 -11.74 16.44 -15.16
CA ALA A 107 -12.50 15.20 -15.09
C ALA A 107 -12.21 14.41 -13.80
N TYR A 108 -10.93 14.29 -13.44
CA TYR A 108 -10.51 13.66 -12.18
C TYR A 108 -11.09 14.37 -10.95
N ASN A 109 -10.94 15.70 -10.87
CA ASN A 109 -11.44 16.49 -9.74
C ASN A 109 -12.96 16.40 -9.59
N LYS A 110 -13.69 16.42 -10.70
CA LYS A 110 -15.15 16.21 -10.69
C LYS A 110 -15.53 14.86 -10.08
N ALA A 111 -14.84 13.78 -10.46
CA ALA A 111 -15.09 12.45 -9.90
C ALA A 111 -14.72 12.36 -8.40
N LYS A 112 -13.61 12.99 -8.00
CA LYS A 112 -13.17 13.07 -6.59
C LYS A 112 -14.23 13.76 -5.72
N LEU A 113 -14.73 14.92 -6.15
CA LEU A 113 -15.79 15.66 -5.44
C LEU A 113 -17.10 14.87 -5.36
N SER A 114 -17.50 14.19 -6.44
CA SER A 114 -18.70 13.34 -6.43
C SER A 114 -18.61 12.22 -5.39
N THR A 115 -17.42 11.64 -5.20
CA THR A 115 -17.22 10.56 -4.22
C THR A 115 -17.28 11.09 -2.79
N LEU A 116 -16.73 12.29 -2.54
CA LEU A 116 -16.80 12.94 -1.23
C LEU A 116 -18.23 13.33 -0.85
N ALA A 117 -19.00 13.85 -1.82
CA ALA A 117 -20.42 14.19 -1.60
C ALA A 117 -21.27 12.96 -1.23
N LEU A 118 -20.98 11.79 -1.83
CA LEU A 118 -21.66 10.53 -1.51
C LEU A 118 -21.27 9.96 -0.14
N SER A 119 -20.07 10.28 0.36
CA SER A 119 -19.58 9.81 1.67
C SER A 119 -20.05 10.67 2.85
N GLY A 120 -20.65 11.83 2.60
CA GLY A 120 -21.10 12.79 3.61
C GLY A 120 -22.58 12.72 3.97
N ASN A 121 -23.35 11.80 3.36
CA ASN A 121 -24.75 11.49 3.68
C ASN A 121 -24.85 10.20 4.49
#